data_AF-A0A929YDN3-F1
#
_entry.id   AF-A0A929YDN3-F1
#
_cell.length_a   1.000
_cell.length_b   1.000
_cell.length_c   1.000
_cell.angle_alpha   90.00
_cell.angle_beta   90.00
_cell.angle_gamma   90.00
#
_symmetry.space_group_name_H-M   'P 1'
#
loop_
_entity.id
_entity.type
_entity.pdbx_description
1 polymer ?
#
loop_
_entity_poly.entity_id
_entity_poly.type
_entity_poly.pdbx_seq_one_letter_code
_entity_poly.pdbx_strand_id
1 'polypeptide(L)'
;YKEPLHLTDPTPNPNLYASRDDVSAGLQKEKLKEAGAINPPLYAVPSFPVDKCVVIRAVYYKAKGEPAEVETASYFIGYRNRPGYQNLPVVSLVSDPTYLFNPDYGIYVLGSDFDRFVSEGMPETKKLWFFWAANYFRYGRESEREASANFFDADHRFLCNQNIGIRIQGHASRSNNPKSLNLYARKSYDGNSSFQCRLDHLPYP
;
A
#
# COMPACT_ATOMS: atom_id res chain seq x y z
N TYR A 1 22.91 15.56 10.99
CA TYR A 1 23.41 14.20 11.28
C TYR A 1 24.92 14.19 11.12
N LYS A 2 25.70 13.52 11.99
CA LYS A 2 27.17 13.61 12.00
C LYS A 2 27.90 12.26 11.85
N GLU A 3 27.19 11.15 11.96
CA GLU A 3 27.76 9.79 11.88
C GLU A 3 27.18 9.05 10.66
N PRO A 4 27.65 7.85 10.29
CA PRO A 4 26.99 7.02 9.28
C PRO A 4 25.67 6.41 9.79
N LEU A 5 24.77 6.03 8.89
CA LEU A 5 23.61 5.17 9.21
C LEU A 5 23.99 3.72 8.92
N HIS A 6 23.83 2.84 9.91
CA HIS A 6 24.02 1.40 9.75
C HIS A 6 22.65 0.74 9.55
N LEU A 7 22.43 0.19 8.35
CA LEU A 7 21.17 -0.45 7.97
C LEU A 7 21.36 -1.97 7.88
N THR A 8 20.42 -2.72 8.42
CA THR A 8 20.34 -4.18 8.32
C THR A 8 19.03 -4.59 7.66
N ASP A 9 18.99 -5.82 7.14
CA ASP A 9 17.76 -6.40 6.58
C ASP A 9 16.66 -6.48 7.67
N PRO A 10 15.52 -5.77 7.50
CA PRO A 10 14.46 -5.75 8.49
C PRO A 10 13.51 -6.95 8.39
N THR A 11 13.71 -7.87 7.44
CA THR A 11 12.85 -9.05 7.24
C THR A 11 12.55 -9.81 8.55
N PRO A 12 13.51 -10.08 9.46
CA PRO A 12 13.24 -10.79 10.71
C PRO A 12 12.31 -10.06 11.69
N ASN A 13 12.09 -8.75 11.52
CA ASN A 13 11.21 -7.99 12.39
C ASN A 13 9.75 -8.45 12.24
N PRO A 14 8.92 -8.34 13.30
CA PRO A 14 7.51 -8.71 13.24
C PRO A 14 6.76 -8.04 12.09
N ASN A 15 5.83 -8.79 11.50
CA ASN A 15 4.92 -8.24 10.48
C ASN A 15 3.91 -7.33 11.17
N LEU A 16 4.00 -6.01 10.94
CA LEU A 16 3.06 -5.06 11.52
C LEU A 16 1.79 -4.91 10.68
N TYR A 17 1.94 -4.69 9.37
CA TYR A 17 0.82 -4.44 8.46
C TYR A 17 0.44 -5.65 7.62
N ALA A 18 1.39 -6.53 7.29
CA ALA A 18 1.12 -7.74 6.52
C ALA A 18 0.29 -8.78 7.29
N SER A 19 0.24 -8.68 8.62
CA SER A 19 -0.52 -9.57 9.51
C SER A 19 -1.94 -9.10 9.79
N ARG A 20 -2.39 -7.98 9.21
CA ARG A 20 -3.74 -7.46 9.43
C ARG A 20 -4.80 -8.36 8.82
N ASP A 21 -5.88 -8.56 9.54
CA ASP A 21 -7.03 -9.38 9.14
C ASP A 21 -8.24 -8.53 8.69
N ASP A 22 -8.16 -7.21 8.85
CA ASP A 22 -9.20 -6.25 8.50
C ASP A 22 -9.03 -5.64 7.09
N VAL A 23 -8.10 -6.16 6.29
CA VAL A 23 -7.80 -5.63 4.95
C VAL A 23 -8.66 -6.24 3.85
N SER A 24 -9.50 -7.23 4.17
CA SER A 24 -10.39 -7.88 3.20
C SER A 24 -11.55 -8.58 3.90
N ALA A 25 -12.76 -8.49 3.32
CA ALA A 25 -13.90 -9.31 3.73
C ALA A 25 -13.60 -10.82 3.62
N GLY A 26 -12.69 -11.21 2.71
CA GLY A 26 -12.24 -12.59 2.54
C GLY A 26 -11.49 -13.17 3.75
N LEU A 27 -11.05 -12.33 4.69
CA LEU A 27 -10.42 -12.76 5.95
C LEU A 27 -11.44 -12.97 7.08
N GLN A 28 -12.71 -12.57 6.89
CA GLN A 28 -13.76 -12.59 7.91
C GLN A 28 -14.45 -13.96 7.99
N LYS A 29 -13.70 -15.01 8.32
CA LYS A 29 -14.12 -16.43 8.22
C LYS A 29 -15.49 -16.73 8.85
N GLU A 30 -15.72 -16.27 10.08
CA GLU A 30 -16.98 -16.52 10.78
C GLU A 30 -18.16 -15.82 10.08
N LYS A 31 -17.99 -14.55 9.71
CA LYS A 31 -19.04 -13.80 8.98
C LYS A 31 -19.32 -14.42 7.63
N LEU A 32 -18.29 -14.88 6.91
CA LEU A 32 -18.45 -15.56 5.61
C LEU A 32 -19.26 -16.84 5.75
N LYS A 33 -19.00 -17.61 6.81
CA LYS A 33 -19.73 -18.84 7.13
C LYS A 33 -21.19 -18.54 7.51
N GLU A 34 -21.43 -17.58 8.40
CA GLU A 34 -22.76 -17.11 8.79
C GLU A 34 -23.59 -16.61 7.60
N ALA A 35 -22.93 -15.93 6.66
CA ALA A 35 -23.58 -15.41 5.46
C ALA A 35 -23.85 -16.48 4.39
N GLY A 36 -23.26 -17.67 4.50
CA GLY A 36 -23.27 -18.67 3.43
C GLY A 36 -22.59 -18.15 2.17
N ALA A 37 -21.42 -17.52 2.32
CA ALA A 37 -20.68 -16.89 1.24
C ALA A 37 -20.35 -17.89 0.12
N ILE A 38 -20.54 -17.47 -1.13
CA ILE A 38 -20.23 -18.24 -2.32
C ILE A 38 -18.75 -18.04 -2.65
N ASN A 39 -18.01 -19.16 -2.73
CA ASN A 39 -16.59 -19.20 -3.10
C ASN A 39 -15.73 -18.15 -2.36
N PRO A 40 -15.74 -18.14 -1.00
CA PRO A 40 -14.84 -17.28 -0.23
C PRO A 40 -13.38 -17.63 -0.54
N PRO A 41 -12.46 -16.66 -0.49
CA PRO A 41 -11.06 -16.93 -0.74
C PRO A 41 -10.46 -17.66 0.47
N LEU A 42 -9.42 -18.45 0.25
CA LEU A 42 -8.67 -19.10 1.33
C LEU A 42 -7.57 -18.17 1.86
N TYR A 43 -7.94 -16.94 2.22
CA TYR A 43 -6.96 -16.00 2.75
C TYR A 43 -6.51 -16.38 4.16
N ALA A 44 -5.21 -16.22 4.37
CA ALA A 44 -4.55 -16.32 5.65
C ALA A 44 -3.51 -15.22 5.75
N VAL A 45 -3.41 -14.61 6.93
CA VAL A 45 -2.32 -13.69 7.22
C VAL A 45 -1.00 -14.48 7.31
N PRO A 46 0.13 -13.94 6.83
CA PRO A 46 1.40 -14.66 6.90
C PRO A 46 1.81 -14.95 8.34
N SER A 47 2.04 -16.22 8.65
CA SER A 47 2.57 -16.70 9.94
C SER A 47 4.10 -16.70 9.99
N PHE A 48 4.75 -16.28 8.90
CA PHE A 48 6.20 -16.20 8.75
C PHE A 48 6.63 -14.75 8.47
N PRO A 49 7.88 -14.36 8.78
CA PRO A 49 8.38 -13.04 8.45
C PRO A 49 8.31 -12.80 6.94
N VAL A 50 7.65 -11.70 6.53
CA VAL A 50 7.65 -11.29 5.12
C VAL A 50 8.85 -10.42 4.79
N ASP A 51 9.22 -10.40 3.52
CA ASP A 51 10.25 -9.54 2.96
C ASP A 51 9.94 -8.06 3.19
N LYS A 52 10.94 -7.29 3.64
CA LYS A 52 10.81 -5.87 4.00
C LYS A 52 12.02 -5.07 3.49
N CYS A 53 11.78 -3.82 3.08
CA CYS A 53 12.84 -2.85 2.84
C CYS A 53 12.99 -1.90 4.04
N VAL A 54 14.10 -1.17 4.08
CA VAL A 54 14.30 -0.06 5.02
C VAL A 54 13.87 1.23 4.34
N VAL A 55 13.00 2.00 5.00
CA VAL A 55 12.58 3.34 4.54
C VAL A 55 13.25 4.39 5.40
N ILE A 56 13.91 5.35 4.77
CA ILE A 56 14.48 6.54 5.41
C ILE A 56 13.73 7.77 4.90
N ARG A 57 13.27 8.60 5.82
CA ARG A 57 12.69 9.92 5.53
C ARG A 57 13.51 10.98 6.23
N ALA A 58 13.96 11.98 5.48
CA ALA A 58 14.81 13.04 5.98
C ALA A 58 14.31 14.41 5.51
N VAL A 59 14.46 15.41 6.35
CA VAL A 59 14.18 16.81 6.03
C VAL A 59 15.35 17.66 6.51
N TYR A 60 15.73 18.67 5.72
CA TYR A 60 16.68 19.69 6.17
C TYR A 60 15.92 20.97 6.51
N TYR A 61 16.40 21.67 7.53
CA TYR A 61 15.85 22.96 7.95
C TYR A 61 16.71 24.08 7.36
N LYS A 62 16.07 25.04 6.72
CA LYS A 62 16.75 26.26 6.24
C LYS A 62 17.17 27.11 7.46
N ALA A 63 18.08 28.07 7.25
CA ALA A 63 18.63 28.92 8.31
C ALA A 63 17.59 29.68 9.16
N LYS A 64 16.36 29.87 8.63
CA LYS A 64 15.23 30.52 9.33
C LYS A 64 14.26 29.53 10.02
N GLY A 65 14.58 28.24 10.06
CA GLY A 65 13.75 27.21 10.69
C GLY A 65 12.63 26.64 9.82
N GLU A 66 12.46 27.12 8.59
CA GLU A 66 11.51 26.53 7.63
C GLU A 66 12.01 25.16 7.14
N PRO A 67 11.22 24.09 7.27
CA PRO A 67 11.57 22.79 6.72
C PRO A 67 11.56 22.85 5.19
N ALA A 68 12.50 22.15 4.57
CA ALA A 68 12.44 21.85 3.15
C ALA A 68 11.47 20.69 2.85
N GLU A 69 11.41 20.29 1.59
CA GLU A 69 10.68 19.08 1.21
C GLU A 69 11.31 17.83 1.84
N VAL A 70 10.47 16.87 2.19
CA VAL A 70 10.90 15.60 2.79
C VAL A 70 11.42 14.69 1.68
N GLU A 71 12.67 14.28 1.80
CA GLU A 71 13.25 13.25 0.94
C GLU A 71 12.96 11.86 1.51
N THR A 72 12.52 10.95 0.65
CA THR A 72 12.18 9.57 1.02
C THR A 72 12.97 8.60 0.16
N ALA A 73 13.72 7.72 0.82
CA ALA A 73 14.56 6.72 0.17
C ALA A 73 14.28 5.32 0.73
N SER A 74 14.20 4.34 -0.17
CA SER A 74 13.97 2.92 0.13
C SER A 74 15.22 2.09 -0.15
N TYR A 75 15.62 1.24 0.79
CA TYR A 75 16.82 0.41 0.70
C TYR A 75 16.48 -1.08 0.87
N PHE A 76 16.88 -1.88 -0.10
CA PHE A 76 16.62 -3.33 -0.16
C PHE A 76 17.89 -4.11 0.20
N ILE A 77 18.14 -4.29 1.49
CA ILE A 77 19.40 -4.86 2.01
C ILE A 77 19.46 -6.37 1.76
N GLY A 78 20.42 -6.82 0.96
CA GLY A 78 20.61 -8.25 0.62
C GLY A 78 19.73 -8.78 -0.52
N TYR A 79 18.95 -7.91 -1.20
CA TYR A 79 17.96 -8.34 -2.19
C TYR A 79 18.56 -8.72 -3.55
N ARG A 80 19.77 -8.27 -3.88
CA ARG A 80 20.48 -8.64 -5.13
C ARG A 80 20.61 -10.16 -5.32
N ASN A 81 20.70 -10.90 -4.21
CA ASN A 81 20.90 -12.34 -4.23
C ASN A 81 19.59 -13.13 -4.02
N ARG A 82 18.43 -12.46 -3.99
CA ARG A 82 17.13 -13.11 -3.80
C ARG A 82 16.50 -13.42 -5.17
N PRO A 83 16.35 -14.70 -5.56
CA PRO A 83 15.90 -15.06 -6.92
C PRO A 83 14.54 -14.45 -7.31
N GLY A 84 13.63 -14.31 -6.35
CA GLY A 84 12.28 -13.77 -6.59
C GLY A 84 12.22 -12.28 -6.97
N TYR A 85 13.35 -11.57 -6.93
CA TYR A 85 13.44 -10.14 -7.30
C TYR A 85 14.32 -9.89 -8.52
N GLN A 86 14.99 -10.92 -9.07
CA GLN A 86 15.88 -10.74 -10.20
C GLN A 86 15.12 -10.33 -11.46
N ASN A 87 15.65 -9.36 -12.20
CA ASN A 87 15.08 -8.85 -13.45
C ASN A 87 13.64 -8.32 -13.30
N LEU A 88 13.25 -7.94 -12.09
CA LEU A 88 11.96 -7.32 -11.81
C LEU A 88 12.18 -5.89 -11.36
N PRO A 89 11.54 -4.91 -12.01
CA PRO A 89 11.54 -3.57 -11.47
C PRO A 89 10.73 -3.51 -10.18
N VAL A 90 11.09 -2.55 -9.34
CA VAL A 90 10.50 -2.39 -8.01
C VAL A 90 9.96 -0.98 -7.89
N VAL A 91 8.74 -0.87 -7.38
CA VAL A 91 8.17 0.41 -6.93
C VAL A 91 7.94 0.30 -5.44
N SER A 92 8.66 1.10 -4.67
CA SER A 92 8.44 1.24 -3.23
C SER A 92 7.46 2.39 -2.99
N LEU A 93 6.32 2.09 -2.38
CA LEU A 93 5.30 3.08 -1.99
C LEU A 93 5.39 3.32 -0.49
N VAL A 94 5.63 4.57 -0.11
CA VAL A 94 5.72 4.99 1.29
C VAL A 94 4.59 5.96 1.57
N SER A 95 3.68 5.59 2.47
CA SER A 95 2.54 6.42 2.85
C SER A 95 2.42 6.45 4.37
N ASP A 96 1.74 7.46 4.90
CA ASP A 96 1.30 7.44 6.28
C ASP A 96 0.42 6.19 6.50
N PRO A 97 0.72 5.32 7.48
CA PRO A 97 -0.09 4.13 7.72
C PRO A 97 -1.57 4.43 7.94
N THR A 98 -1.92 5.59 8.49
CA THR A 98 -3.31 5.99 8.70
C THR A 98 -4.05 6.17 7.38
N TYR A 99 -3.39 6.64 6.32
CA TYR A 99 -3.99 6.74 4.99
C TYR A 99 -4.40 5.39 4.41
N LEU A 100 -3.74 4.31 4.81
CA LEU A 100 -4.08 2.96 4.37
C LEU A 100 -5.04 2.26 5.36
N PHE A 101 -4.83 2.45 6.66
CA PHE A 101 -5.38 1.57 7.69
C PHE A 101 -6.26 2.24 8.74
N ASN A 102 -6.48 3.56 8.66
CA ASN A 102 -7.42 4.23 9.55
C ASN A 102 -8.86 3.71 9.32
N PRO A 103 -9.64 3.42 10.38
CA PRO A 103 -11.02 2.95 10.22
C PRO A 103 -11.93 3.92 9.46
N ASP A 104 -11.73 5.22 9.60
CA ASP A 104 -12.63 6.24 9.06
C ASP A 104 -12.27 6.69 7.65
N TYR A 105 -10.99 6.68 7.29
CA TYR A 105 -10.53 7.18 5.98
C TYR A 105 -9.43 6.33 5.32
N GLY A 106 -8.98 5.27 5.97
CA GLY A 106 -7.99 4.34 5.41
C GLY A 106 -8.55 3.62 4.19
N ILE A 107 -7.79 3.58 3.11
CA ILE A 107 -8.28 3.04 1.82
C ILE A 107 -8.08 1.54 1.65
N TYR A 108 -7.37 0.87 2.55
CA TYR A 108 -6.95 -0.52 2.42
C TYR A 108 -7.68 -1.49 3.35
N VAL A 109 -8.59 -0.97 4.18
CA VAL A 109 -9.28 -1.71 5.26
C VAL A 109 -10.78 -1.84 5.01
N LEU A 110 -11.39 -2.78 5.74
CA LEU A 110 -12.83 -2.90 5.89
C LEU A 110 -13.41 -1.59 6.43
N GLY A 111 -12.90 -1.14 7.58
CA GLY A 111 -13.19 0.17 8.17
C GLY A 111 -14.66 0.43 8.48
N SER A 112 -14.98 1.70 8.70
CA SER A 112 -16.30 2.16 9.16
C SER A 112 -17.43 1.85 8.19
N ASP A 113 -17.14 1.72 6.89
CA ASP A 113 -18.13 1.30 5.91
C ASP A 113 -18.60 -0.15 6.14
N PHE A 114 -17.67 -1.04 6.53
CA PHE A 114 -17.99 -2.42 6.86
C PHE A 114 -18.71 -2.54 8.21
N ASP A 115 -18.27 -1.77 9.21
CA ASP A 115 -18.92 -1.74 10.53
C ASP A 115 -20.39 -1.32 10.40
N ARG A 116 -20.65 -0.26 9.62
CA ARG A 116 -22.01 0.18 9.29
C ARG A 116 -22.79 -0.94 8.59
N PHE A 117 -22.22 -1.55 7.57
CA PHE A 117 -22.84 -2.65 6.81
C PHE A 117 -23.23 -3.84 7.69
N VAL A 118 -22.42 -4.18 8.69
CA VAL A 118 -22.75 -5.21 9.68
C VAL A 118 -23.87 -4.73 10.60
N SER A 119 -23.78 -3.50 11.12
CA SER A 119 -24.72 -2.95 12.11
C SER A 119 -26.13 -2.72 11.58
N GLU A 120 -26.27 -2.36 10.30
CA GLU A 120 -27.55 -2.12 9.63
C GLU A 120 -28.28 -3.41 9.23
N GLY A 121 -27.64 -4.57 9.44
CA GLY A 121 -28.15 -5.88 9.03
C GLY A 121 -27.79 -6.21 7.59
N MET A 122 -26.83 -7.12 7.41
CA MET A 122 -26.35 -7.55 6.09
C MET A 122 -27.50 -8.06 5.21
N PRO A 123 -27.73 -7.48 4.01
CA PRO A 123 -28.81 -7.89 3.11
C PRO A 123 -28.72 -9.36 2.69
N GLU A 124 -29.80 -9.96 2.21
CA GLU A 124 -29.82 -11.37 1.78
C GLU A 124 -28.89 -11.66 0.57
N THR A 125 -28.52 -10.62 -0.19
CA THR A 125 -27.46 -10.66 -1.23
C THR A 125 -26.03 -10.83 -0.67
N LYS A 126 -25.87 -10.96 0.66
CA LYS A 126 -24.61 -11.19 1.42
C LYS A 126 -23.76 -12.39 0.98
N LYS A 127 -24.26 -13.25 0.11
CA LYS A 127 -23.48 -14.41 -0.36
C LYS A 127 -22.27 -14.01 -1.22
N LEU A 128 -22.31 -12.85 -1.87
CA LEU A 128 -21.18 -12.34 -2.65
C LEU A 128 -20.25 -11.50 -1.77
N TRP A 129 -19.35 -12.18 -1.05
CA TRP A 129 -18.42 -11.57 -0.10
C TRP A 129 -17.58 -10.43 -0.69
N PHE A 130 -17.24 -10.53 -1.98
CA PHE A 130 -16.43 -9.55 -2.69
C PHE A 130 -17.19 -8.27 -3.03
N PHE A 131 -18.46 -8.13 -2.64
CA PHE A 131 -19.25 -6.89 -2.71
C PHE A 131 -19.65 -6.34 -1.33
N TRP A 132 -19.15 -6.92 -0.24
CA TRP A 132 -19.42 -6.38 1.10
C TRP A 132 -18.84 -4.98 1.23
N ALA A 133 -19.66 -4.04 1.69
CA ALA A 133 -19.25 -2.64 1.80
C ALA A 133 -18.04 -2.51 2.74
N ALA A 134 -17.10 -1.67 2.34
CA ALA A 134 -15.82 -1.48 3.00
C ALA A 134 -15.15 -0.20 2.48
N ASN A 135 -14.22 0.38 3.25
CA ASN A 135 -13.57 1.62 2.84
C ASN A 135 -12.82 1.48 1.51
N TYR A 136 -12.28 0.30 1.21
CA TYR A 136 -11.60 0.04 -0.06
C TYR A 136 -12.55 0.09 -1.28
N PHE A 137 -13.87 0.24 -1.11
CA PHE A 137 -14.82 0.51 -2.19
C PHE A 137 -15.05 1.99 -2.48
N ARG A 138 -14.53 2.89 -1.66
CA ARG A 138 -14.64 4.34 -1.90
C ARG A 138 -13.94 4.71 -3.21
N TYR A 139 -14.48 5.72 -3.88
CA TYR A 139 -14.00 6.20 -5.18
C TYR A 139 -13.66 7.69 -5.11
N GLY A 140 -13.43 8.33 -6.25
CA GLY A 140 -13.24 9.77 -6.30
C GLY A 140 -11.92 10.26 -5.73
N ARG A 141 -11.74 11.58 -5.71
CA ARG A 141 -10.48 12.24 -5.29
C ARG A 141 -10.33 12.24 -3.77
N GLU A 142 -11.44 12.21 -3.06
CA GLU A 142 -11.57 12.09 -1.61
C GLU A 142 -11.02 10.76 -1.06
N SER A 143 -10.91 9.72 -1.89
CA SER A 143 -10.23 8.46 -1.55
C SER A 143 -8.78 8.41 -2.02
N GLU A 144 -8.24 9.49 -2.61
CA GLU A 144 -6.82 9.58 -2.95
C GLU A 144 -6.00 9.86 -1.70
N ARG A 145 -4.91 9.12 -1.52
CA ARG A 145 -4.01 9.26 -0.39
C ARG A 145 -2.62 9.60 -0.87
N GLU A 146 -1.93 10.48 -0.15
CA GLU A 146 -0.57 10.85 -0.50
C GLU A 146 0.39 9.69 -0.21
N ALA A 147 1.35 9.52 -1.10
CA ALA A 147 2.48 8.62 -0.92
C ALA A 147 3.72 9.18 -1.63
N SER A 148 4.90 8.78 -1.19
CA SER A 148 6.12 8.86 -1.99
C SER A 148 6.32 7.54 -2.72
N ALA A 149 6.68 7.62 -4.00
CA ALA A 149 7.03 6.48 -4.84
C ALA A 149 8.50 6.54 -5.20
N ASN A 150 9.26 5.49 -4.83
CA ASN A 150 10.61 5.28 -5.33
C ASN A 150 10.59 4.20 -6.41
N PHE A 151 11.07 4.53 -7.61
CA PHE A 151 11.12 3.62 -8.75
C PHE A 151 12.52 3.07 -8.94
N PHE A 152 12.59 1.77 -9.21
CA PHE A 152 13.82 1.04 -9.52
C PHE A 152 13.62 0.21 -10.78
N ASP A 153 14.61 0.19 -11.68
CA ASP A 153 14.56 -0.67 -12.87
C ASP A 153 14.81 -2.16 -12.55
N ALA A 154 14.78 -3.00 -13.58
CA ALA A 154 15.02 -4.43 -13.46
C ALA A 154 16.45 -4.80 -12.99
N ASP A 155 17.41 -3.88 -13.14
CA ASP A 155 18.78 -3.97 -12.60
C ASP A 155 18.86 -3.40 -11.16
N HIS A 156 17.72 -3.03 -10.58
CA HIS A 156 17.56 -2.39 -9.27
C HIS A 156 18.29 -1.05 -9.13
N ARG A 157 18.52 -0.35 -10.24
CA ARG A 157 19.02 1.04 -10.21
C ARG A 157 17.87 1.98 -9.89
N PHE A 158 18.14 2.95 -9.02
CA PHE A 158 17.19 4.00 -8.69
C PHE A 158 16.91 4.89 -9.92
N LEU A 159 15.63 5.12 -10.20
CA LEU A 159 15.17 5.94 -11.33
C LEU A 159 14.70 7.31 -10.87
N CYS A 160 13.71 7.36 -9.98
CA CYS A 160 13.24 8.60 -9.38
C CYS A 160 12.50 8.37 -8.05
N ASN A 161 12.42 9.45 -7.26
CA ASN A 161 11.52 9.60 -6.12
C ASN A 161 10.50 10.67 -6.49
N GLN A 162 9.21 10.42 -6.22
CA GLN A 162 8.16 11.39 -6.49
C GLN A 162 7.01 11.29 -5.49
N ASN A 163 6.49 12.43 -5.01
CA ASN A 163 5.24 12.45 -4.23
C ASN A 163 4.04 12.35 -5.18
N ILE A 164 3.12 11.48 -4.84
CA ILE A 164 2.01 11.06 -5.70
C ILE A 164 0.74 10.81 -4.87
N GLY A 165 -0.38 10.69 -5.58
CA GLY A 165 -1.61 10.14 -5.04
C GLY A 165 -1.72 8.65 -5.32
N ILE A 166 -2.29 7.89 -4.39
CA ILE A 166 -2.63 6.48 -4.56
C ILE A 166 -4.12 6.24 -4.30
N ARG A 167 -4.72 5.33 -5.07
CA ARG A 167 -6.10 4.84 -4.85
C ARG A 167 -6.19 3.36 -5.13
N ILE A 168 -7.11 2.68 -4.46
CA ILE A 168 -7.48 1.31 -4.82
C ILE A 168 -8.05 1.29 -6.24
N GLN A 169 -7.57 0.33 -7.05
CA GLN A 169 -8.01 0.10 -8.41
C GLN A 169 -8.95 -1.11 -8.49
N GLY A 170 -9.93 -1.05 -9.38
CA GLY A 170 -10.81 -2.18 -9.71
C GLY A 170 -12.28 -1.96 -9.35
N HIS A 171 -13.01 -3.07 -9.26
CA HIS A 171 -14.42 -3.11 -8.87
C HIS A 171 -14.61 -4.20 -7.80
N ALA A 172 -15.14 -5.37 -8.14
CA ALA A 172 -15.21 -6.52 -7.21
C ALA A 172 -13.83 -6.92 -6.66
N SER A 173 -12.79 -6.81 -7.49
CA SER A 173 -11.41 -7.17 -7.13
C SER A 173 -10.83 -6.34 -5.98
N ARG A 174 -11.44 -5.22 -5.59
CA ARG A 174 -11.00 -4.42 -4.43
C ARG A 174 -11.09 -5.19 -3.13
N SER A 175 -11.91 -6.22 -3.06
CA SER A 175 -11.99 -7.13 -1.92
C SER A 175 -10.83 -8.13 -1.86
N ASN A 176 -10.08 -8.33 -2.94
CA ASN A 176 -8.97 -9.28 -2.98
C ASN A 176 -7.73 -8.71 -2.29
N ASN A 177 -6.85 -9.61 -1.83
CA ASN A 177 -5.53 -9.29 -1.32
C ASN A 177 -4.42 -9.97 -2.16
N PRO A 178 -3.28 -9.31 -2.39
CA PRO A 178 -3.06 -7.86 -2.20
C PRO A 178 -3.91 -7.02 -3.17
N LYS A 179 -4.23 -5.76 -2.82
CA LYS A 179 -5.06 -4.88 -3.66
C LYS A 179 -4.21 -4.18 -4.71
N SER A 180 -4.76 -4.06 -5.91
CA SER A 180 -4.20 -3.21 -6.96
C SER A 180 -4.35 -1.73 -6.62
N LEU A 181 -3.35 -0.94 -7.00
CA LEU A 181 -3.32 0.52 -6.79
C LEU A 181 -3.16 1.25 -8.12
N ASN A 182 -3.85 2.37 -8.25
CA ASN A 182 -3.50 3.38 -9.24
C ASN A 182 -2.56 4.40 -8.61
N LEU A 183 -1.56 4.83 -9.37
CA LEU A 183 -0.61 5.87 -8.99
C LEU A 183 -0.89 7.13 -9.82
N TYR A 184 -0.97 8.29 -9.16
CA TYR A 184 -1.32 9.57 -9.78
C TYR A 184 -0.23 10.61 -9.54
N ALA A 185 0.46 11.00 -10.61
CA ALA A 185 1.28 12.21 -10.60
C ALA A 185 0.35 13.45 -10.69
N ARG A 186 0.42 14.34 -9.70
CA ARG A 186 -0.38 15.57 -9.68
C ARG A 186 0.41 16.73 -9.10
N LYS A 187 0.19 17.91 -9.68
CA LYS A 187 0.82 19.15 -9.22
C LYS A 187 0.58 19.47 -7.74
N SER A 188 -0.51 18.96 -7.16
CA SER A 188 -0.82 19.15 -5.74
C SER A 188 0.11 18.39 -4.78
N TYR A 189 0.90 17.42 -5.26
CA TYR A 189 1.80 16.64 -4.41
C TYR A 189 3.24 17.13 -4.45
N ASP A 190 3.74 17.46 -5.65
CA ASP A 190 5.14 17.86 -5.85
C ASP A 190 5.32 18.88 -6.99
N GLY A 191 4.23 19.50 -7.46
CA GLY A 191 4.27 20.42 -8.60
C GLY A 191 4.25 19.76 -9.99
N ASN A 192 4.37 18.43 -10.09
CA ASN A 192 4.46 17.71 -11.36
C ASN A 192 3.12 17.03 -11.75
N SER A 193 2.68 17.20 -13.00
CA SER A 193 1.48 16.51 -13.53
C SER A 193 1.78 15.19 -14.25
N SER A 194 3.02 14.72 -14.21
CA SER A 194 3.49 13.49 -14.85
C SER A 194 4.59 12.86 -14.00
N PHE A 195 4.83 11.56 -14.20
CA PHE A 195 5.98 10.91 -13.61
C PHE A 195 7.28 11.49 -14.19
N GLN A 196 8.25 11.78 -13.33
CA GLN A 196 9.51 12.42 -13.73
C GLN A 196 10.61 11.42 -14.13
N CYS A 197 10.36 10.11 -14.04
CA CYS A 197 11.24 9.09 -14.59
C CYS A 197 10.65 8.39 -15.83
N ARG A 198 11.57 7.88 -16.65
CA ARG A 198 11.35 7.02 -17.80
C ARG A 198 10.88 5.64 -17.30
N LEU A 199 9.57 5.38 -17.45
CA LEU A 199 8.94 4.11 -17.06
C LEU A 199 8.84 3.10 -18.22
N ASP A 200 9.36 3.44 -19.40
CA ASP A 200 9.36 2.63 -20.63
C ASP A 200 10.20 1.34 -20.51
N HIS A 201 11.06 1.25 -19.50
CA HIS A 201 11.81 0.04 -19.16
C HIS A 201 11.11 -0.85 -18.13
N LEU A 202 9.96 -0.43 -17.58
CA LEU A 202 9.08 -1.33 -16.85
C LEU A 202 8.39 -2.23 -17.88
N PRO A 203 8.36 -3.56 -17.70
CA PRO A 203 7.61 -4.41 -18.61
C PRO A 203 6.17 -3.91 -18.64
N TYR A 204 5.64 -3.70 -19.85
CA TYR A 204 4.23 -3.39 -20.01
C TYR A 204 3.41 -4.52 -19.37
N PRO A 205 2.37 -4.18 -18.58
CA PRO A 205 1.49 -5.18 -17.97
C PRO A 205 0.77 -6.04 -19.00
#